data_AF-A0A3M6YKD9-F1
#
_entry.id   AF-A0A3M6YKD9-F1
#
_cell.length_a   1.000
_cell.length_b   1.000
_cell.length_c   1.000
_cell.angle_alpha   90.00
_cell.angle_beta   90.00
_cell.angle_gamma   90.00
#
_symmetry.space_group_name_H-M   'P 1'
#
loop_
_entity.id
_entity.type
_entity.pdbx_description
1 polymer ?
#
loop_
_entity_poly.entity_id
_entity_poly.type
_entity_poly.pdbx_seq_one_letter_code
_entity_poly.pdbx_strand_id
1 'polypeptide(L)'
;MSPLFSHDKGIQYTLETTTAEQIQDLLSFYRLQRWGFVIYRCTYGNDDAWASFMRHLNQRTKQHVLTDTYNSLTLAGSLDWNVQEDQSLDGASKDEVRRRFKQWVASGAREEFPSDLDVDKTRFLPIENPRYNYYIHVNRASLDS
;
A
#
# COMPACT_ATOMS: atom_id res chain seq x y z
N MET A 1 -19.38 -14.03 -0.03
CA MET A 1 -19.03 -13.52 -1.37
C MET A 1 -17.53 -13.61 -1.47
N SER A 2 -16.99 -14.45 -2.36
CA SER A 2 -15.54 -14.62 -2.49
C SER A 2 -14.92 -13.39 -3.15
N PRO A 3 -13.70 -12.97 -2.75
CA PRO A 3 -12.97 -11.93 -3.46
C PRO A 3 -12.79 -12.30 -4.94
N LEU A 4 -12.96 -11.34 -5.85
CA LEU A 4 -12.88 -11.49 -7.30
C LEU A 4 -11.50 -11.98 -7.75
N PHE A 5 -10.41 -11.37 -7.27
CA PHE A 5 -9.04 -11.83 -7.59
C PHE A 5 -8.75 -13.22 -7.02
N SER A 6 -9.13 -13.48 -5.76
CA SER A 6 -8.92 -14.80 -5.14
C SER A 6 -9.78 -15.89 -5.78
N HIS A 7 -10.96 -15.54 -6.30
CA HIS A 7 -11.82 -16.46 -7.04
C HIS A 7 -11.20 -16.83 -8.39
N ASP A 8 -10.66 -15.85 -9.12
CA ASP A 8 -9.95 -16.05 -10.39
C ASP A 8 -8.72 -16.96 -10.24
N LYS A 9 -7.93 -16.75 -9.19
CA LYS A 9 -6.69 -17.49 -8.94
C LYS A 9 -6.87 -18.85 -8.25
N GLY A 10 -7.97 -19.05 -7.52
CA GLY A 10 -8.22 -20.27 -6.74
C GLY A 10 -7.47 -20.34 -5.41
N ILE A 11 -7.82 -21.32 -4.57
CA ILE A 11 -7.39 -21.38 -3.15
C ILE A 11 -5.91 -21.73 -2.97
N GLN A 12 -5.31 -22.50 -3.90
CA GLN A 12 -3.90 -22.92 -3.79
C GLN A 12 -2.90 -21.85 -4.23
N TYR A 13 -3.36 -20.83 -4.95
CA TYR A 13 -2.52 -19.80 -5.54
C TYR A 13 -1.57 -19.13 -4.55
N THR A 14 -2.06 -18.77 -3.35
CA THR A 14 -1.23 -18.08 -2.35
C THR A 14 -0.15 -18.97 -1.73
N LEU A 15 -0.27 -20.30 -1.85
CA LEU A 15 0.71 -21.26 -1.34
C LEU A 15 1.82 -21.56 -2.36
N GLU A 16 1.55 -21.32 -3.64
CA GLU A 16 2.45 -21.68 -4.75
C GLU A 16 3.15 -20.48 -5.39
N THR A 17 2.83 -19.26 -4.93
CA THR A 17 3.41 -18.01 -5.44
C THR A 17 4.15 -17.24 -4.36
N THR A 18 5.20 -16.55 -4.78
CA THR A 18 5.97 -15.60 -3.97
C THR A 18 5.17 -14.32 -3.72
N THR A 19 5.60 -13.51 -2.76
CA THR A 19 4.90 -12.24 -2.45
C THR A 19 4.96 -11.29 -3.65
N ALA A 20 6.11 -11.24 -4.33
CA ALA A 20 6.28 -10.38 -5.49
C ALA A 20 5.43 -10.81 -6.70
N GLU A 21 5.26 -12.12 -6.94
CA GLU A 21 4.32 -12.62 -7.97
C GLU A 21 2.88 -12.21 -7.64
N GLN A 22 2.46 -12.34 -6.38
CA GLN A 22 1.13 -11.94 -5.94
C GLN A 22 0.88 -10.45 -6.17
N ILE A 23 1.87 -9.60 -5.87
CA ILE A 23 1.76 -8.16 -6.13
C ILE A 23 1.68 -7.90 -7.63
N GLN A 24 2.54 -8.52 -8.45
CA GLN A 24 2.53 -8.32 -9.91
C GLN A 24 1.20 -8.76 -10.55
N ASP A 25 0.67 -9.90 -10.13
CA ASP A 25 -0.59 -10.42 -10.61
C ASP A 25 -1.76 -9.52 -10.19
N LEU A 26 -1.76 -9.04 -8.95
CA LEU A 26 -2.79 -8.12 -8.46
C LEU A 26 -2.76 -6.79 -9.23
N LEU A 27 -1.56 -6.24 -9.47
CA LEU A 27 -1.38 -5.04 -10.29
C LEU A 27 -1.87 -5.27 -11.72
N SER A 28 -1.53 -6.40 -12.33
CA SER A 28 -1.95 -6.74 -13.68
C SER A 28 -3.47 -6.93 -13.77
N PHE A 29 -4.07 -7.64 -12.80
CA PHE A 29 -5.50 -7.93 -12.76
C PHE A 29 -6.36 -6.65 -12.67
N TYR A 30 -5.91 -5.70 -11.86
CA TYR A 30 -6.58 -4.40 -11.68
C TYR A 30 -6.03 -3.28 -12.59
N ARG A 31 -5.04 -3.57 -13.43
CA ARG A 31 -4.33 -2.61 -14.31
C ARG A 31 -3.76 -1.40 -13.55
N LEU A 32 -3.21 -1.65 -12.37
CA LEU A 32 -2.62 -0.62 -11.49
C LEU A 32 -1.14 -0.42 -11.80
N GLN A 33 -0.68 0.83 -11.66
CA GLN A 33 0.71 1.19 -11.96
C GLN A 33 1.62 1.21 -10.73
N ARG A 34 1.06 1.19 -9.53
CA ARG A 34 1.76 1.40 -8.27
C ARG A 34 1.29 0.44 -7.20
N TRP A 35 2.22 0.01 -6.35
CA TRP A 35 1.93 -0.76 -5.15
C TRP A 35 2.63 -0.14 -3.94
N GLY A 36 2.26 -0.59 -2.75
CA GLY A 36 2.74 -0.05 -1.48
C GLY A 36 1.57 0.23 -0.55
N PHE A 37 1.79 1.10 0.43
CA PHE A 37 0.78 1.51 1.40
C PHE A 37 0.74 3.03 1.49
N VAL A 38 -0.37 3.58 1.94
CA VAL A 38 -0.44 4.99 2.33
C VAL A 38 0.14 5.16 3.72
N ILE A 39 1.10 6.07 3.87
CA ILE A 39 1.75 6.36 5.16
C ILE A 39 1.23 7.67 5.71
N TYR A 40 0.76 7.67 6.95
CA TYR A 40 0.41 8.88 7.69
C TYR A 40 1.47 9.19 8.73
N ARG A 41 2.20 10.28 8.50
CA ARG A 41 3.15 10.82 9.47
C ARG A 41 2.38 11.57 10.55
N CYS A 42 2.41 11.07 11.78
CA CYS A 42 1.66 11.63 12.91
C CYS A 42 2.56 12.15 14.03
N THR A 43 3.83 12.41 13.71
CA THR A 43 4.83 12.99 14.62
C THR A 43 5.81 13.83 13.82
N TYR A 44 6.04 15.06 14.28
CA TYR A 44 6.87 16.05 13.59
C TYR A 44 8.08 16.52 14.42
N GLY A 45 8.29 15.95 15.61
CA GLY A 45 9.34 16.40 16.52
C GLY A 45 10.77 15.95 16.18
N ASN A 46 10.97 15.08 15.18
CA ASN A 46 12.29 14.58 14.80
C ASN A 46 12.32 14.17 13.31
N ASP A 47 12.76 15.08 12.45
CA ASP A 47 12.84 14.86 11.00
C ASP A 47 13.92 13.84 10.62
N ASP A 48 15.03 13.78 11.36
CA ASP A 48 16.13 12.83 11.08
C ASP A 48 15.72 11.38 11.36
N ALA A 49 14.98 11.16 12.45
CA ALA A 49 14.40 9.86 12.78
C ALA A 49 13.34 9.47 11.74
N TRP A 50 12.51 10.41 11.30
CA TRP A 50 11.55 10.20 10.21
C TRP A 50 12.24 9.81 8.89
N ALA A 51 13.28 10.55 8.49
CA ALA A 51 14.05 10.25 7.29
C ALA A 51 14.72 8.88 7.37
N SER A 52 15.25 8.52 8.54
CA SER A 52 15.81 7.19 8.80
C SER A 52 14.76 6.10 8.70
N PHE A 53 13.59 6.28 9.30
CA PHE A 53 12.46 5.34 9.21
C PHE A 53 12.08 5.09 7.73
N MET A 54 11.84 6.16 6.97
CA MET A 54 11.44 6.07 5.56
C MET A 54 12.51 5.40 4.70
N ARG A 55 13.80 5.70 4.96
CA ARG A 55 14.92 5.05 4.27
C ARG A 55 14.93 3.54 4.53
N HIS A 56 14.83 3.12 5.80
CA HIS A 56 14.86 1.69 6.14
C HIS A 56 13.64 0.93 5.60
N LEU A 57 12.44 1.51 5.73
CA LEU A 57 11.21 0.93 5.19
C LEU A 57 11.36 0.71 3.68
N ASN A 58 11.71 1.75 2.94
CA ASN A 58 11.86 1.69 1.49
C ASN A 58 12.94 0.68 1.05
N GLN A 59 14.12 0.69 1.71
CA GLN A 59 15.22 -0.20 1.36
C GLN A 59 14.85 -1.67 1.61
N ARG A 60 14.28 -2.00 2.78
CA ARG A 60 13.92 -3.37 3.12
C ARG A 60 12.80 -3.91 2.24
N THR A 61 11.76 -3.11 1.97
CA THR A 61 10.66 -3.51 1.10
C THR A 61 11.14 -3.76 -0.33
N LYS A 62 11.99 -2.88 -0.89
CA LYS A 62 12.58 -3.11 -2.22
C LYS A 62 13.47 -4.34 -2.23
N GLN A 63 14.35 -4.50 -1.23
CA GLN A 63 15.24 -5.65 -1.14
C GLN A 63 14.45 -6.96 -1.12
N HIS A 64 13.39 -7.04 -0.32
CA HIS A 64 12.54 -8.24 -0.24
C HIS A 64 12.00 -8.62 -1.62
N VAL A 65 11.38 -7.68 -2.33
CA VAL A 65 10.82 -7.92 -3.67
C VAL A 65 11.90 -8.28 -4.70
N LEU A 66 13.08 -7.66 -4.63
CA LEU A 66 14.19 -7.98 -5.53
C LEU A 66 14.75 -9.39 -5.27
N THR A 67 14.67 -9.89 -4.04
CA THR A 67 15.15 -11.24 -3.68
C THR A 67 14.11 -12.34 -3.88
N ASP A 68 12.81 -12.03 -3.79
CA ASP A 68 11.73 -13.03 -3.79
C ASP A 68 11.49 -13.62 -5.19
N THR A 69 11.65 -12.84 -6.27
CA THR A 69 11.38 -13.30 -7.64
C THR A 69 12.34 -12.64 -8.63
N TYR A 70 13.20 -13.44 -9.29
CA TYR A 70 14.01 -13.10 -10.48
C TYR A 70 14.47 -11.63 -10.64
N ASN A 71 14.82 -10.95 -9.54
CA ASN A 71 15.18 -9.53 -9.55
C ASN A 71 14.15 -8.65 -10.29
N SER A 72 12.89 -8.62 -9.85
CA SER A 72 11.84 -7.80 -10.48
C SER A 72 12.06 -6.29 -10.25
N LEU A 73 13.03 -5.73 -10.99
CA LEU A 73 13.40 -4.32 -10.98
C LEU A 73 12.20 -3.42 -11.32
N THR A 74 11.34 -3.87 -12.24
CA THR A 74 10.09 -3.18 -12.58
C THR A 74 9.16 -3.10 -11.38
N LEU A 75 8.96 -4.21 -10.65
CA LEU A 75 8.11 -4.19 -9.47
C LEU A 75 8.72 -3.28 -8.40
N ALA A 76 10.01 -3.41 -8.08
CA ALA A 76 10.67 -2.53 -7.12
C ALA A 76 10.63 -1.04 -7.52
N GLY A 77 10.64 -0.74 -8.82
CA GLY A 77 10.52 0.61 -9.38
C GLY A 77 9.13 1.22 -9.26
N SER A 78 8.08 0.38 -9.21
CA SER A 78 6.68 0.82 -9.05
C SER A 78 6.20 0.95 -7.60
N LEU A 79 7.10 0.76 -6.62
CA LEU A 79 6.80 0.99 -5.21
C LEU A 79 6.55 2.49 -4.95
N ASP A 80 5.41 2.80 -4.34
CA ASP A 80 5.00 4.15 -3.97
C ASP A 80 4.34 4.15 -2.58
N TRP A 81 4.82 5.02 -1.68
CA TRP A 81 4.37 5.07 -0.28
C TRP A 81 3.27 6.10 -0.01
N ASN A 82 2.86 6.90 -1.01
CA ASN A 82 1.84 7.96 -0.90
C ASN A 82 1.80 8.60 0.51
N VAL A 83 2.89 9.29 0.84
CA VAL A 83 3.10 9.81 2.20
C VAL A 83 2.20 11.03 2.40
N GLN A 84 1.37 10.95 3.44
CA GLN A 84 0.49 12.02 3.89
C GLN A 84 1.22 12.80 4.98
N GLU A 85 1.78 13.96 4.61
CA GLU A 85 2.43 14.90 5.53
C GLU A 85 1.61 16.20 5.63
N ASP A 86 0.85 16.33 6.72
CA ASP A 86 0.03 17.48 7.04
C ASP A 86 0.18 17.76 8.54
N GLN A 87 0.52 19.00 8.91
CA GLN A 87 0.76 19.38 10.30
C GLN A 87 -0.42 19.06 11.23
N SER A 88 -1.66 19.01 10.70
CA SER A 88 -2.85 18.61 11.46
C SER A 88 -2.87 17.13 11.87
N LEU A 89 -1.93 16.33 11.36
CA LEU A 89 -1.72 14.94 11.75
C LEU A 89 -0.83 14.79 12.99
N ASP A 90 -0.18 15.85 13.46
CA ASP A 90 0.70 15.76 14.64
C ASP A 90 -0.11 15.30 15.87
N GLY A 91 0.27 14.16 16.43
CA GLY A 91 -0.47 13.53 17.54
C GLY A 91 -1.82 12.90 17.15
N ALA A 92 -2.15 12.78 15.86
CA ALA A 92 -3.41 12.19 15.42
C ALA A 92 -3.57 10.73 15.89
N SER A 93 -4.75 10.43 16.42
CA SER A 93 -5.11 9.09 16.88
C SER A 93 -5.30 8.12 15.71
N LYS A 94 -5.25 6.82 15.99
CA LYS A 94 -5.51 5.78 14.98
C LYS A 94 -6.91 5.92 14.36
N ASP A 95 -7.90 6.36 15.13
CA ASP A 95 -9.28 6.51 14.66
C ASP A 95 -9.43 7.70 13.72
N GLU A 96 -8.76 8.83 14.02
CA GLU A 96 -8.73 9.99 13.15
C GLU A 96 -8.03 9.67 11.82
N VAL A 97 -6.90 8.97 11.88
CA VAL A 97 -6.19 8.52 10.67
C VAL A 97 -7.02 7.51 9.88
N ARG A 98 -7.73 6.58 10.55
CA ARG A 98 -8.65 5.66 9.87
C ARG A 98 -9.74 6.42 9.11
N ARG A 99 -10.30 7.48 9.72
CA ARG A 99 -11.33 8.32 9.08
C ARG A 99 -10.77 9.02 7.84
N ARG A 100 -9.58 9.62 7.94
CA ARG A 100 -8.91 10.26 6.80
C ARG A 100 -8.55 9.28 5.69
N PHE A 101 -8.06 8.10 6.04
CA PHE A 101 -7.76 7.04 5.07
C PHE A 101 -9.01 6.61 4.30
N LYS A 102 -10.14 6.36 5.00
CA LYS A 102 -11.41 6.04 4.33
C LYS A 102 -11.88 7.16 3.38
N GLN A 103 -11.68 8.41 3.76
CA GLN A 103 -12.01 9.56 2.90
C GLN A 103 -11.10 9.62 1.67
N TRP A 104 -9.80 9.39 1.84
CA TRP A 104 -8.85 9.28 0.72
C TRP A 104 -9.23 8.15 -0.23
N VAL A 105 -9.53 6.95 0.27
CA VAL A 105 -9.99 5.80 -0.56
C VAL A 105 -11.27 6.13 -1.33
N ALA A 106 -12.22 6.84 -0.71
CA ALA A 106 -13.49 7.18 -1.34
C ALA A 106 -13.38 8.26 -2.45
N SER A 107 -12.32 9.06 -2.43
CA SER A 107 -12.15 10.22 -3.32
C SER A 107 -10.77 10.24 -3.99
N GLY A 108 -9.72 10.61 -3.27
CA GLY A 108 -8.36 10.77 -3.81
C GLY A 108 -7.79 9.52 -4.47
N ALA A 109 -8.01 8.33 -3.92
CA ALA A 109 -7.49 7.09 -4.50
C ALA A 109 -8.09 6.76 -5.87
N ARG A 110 -9.27 7.31 -6.22
CA ARG A 110 -9.91 7.06 -7.52
C ARG A 110 -9.08 7.57 -8.69
N GLU A 111 -8.21 8.55 -8.48
CA GLU A 111 -7.27 9.03 -9.50
C GLU A 111 -6.22 7.97 -9.85
N GLU A 112 -5.96 7.02 -8.95
CA GLU A 112 -5.04 5.90 -9.18
C GLU A 112 -5.73 4.71 -9.88
N PHE A 113 -7.06 4.73 -10.01
CA PHE A 113 -7.81 3.63 -10.60
C PHE A 113 -7.94 3.85 -12.13
N PRO A 114 -7.89 2.78 -12.93
CA PRO A 114 -8.24 2.90 -14.35
C PRO A 114 -9.68 3.42 -14.52
N SER A 115 -9.86 4.43 -15.38
CA SER A 115 -11.16 5.08 -15.58
C SER A 115 -12.22 4.19 -16.23
N ASP A 116 -11.78 3.16 -16.95
CA ASP A 116 -12.58 2.17 -17.67
C ASP A 116 -12.54 0.80 -16.99
N LEU A 117 -12.30 0.76 -15.66
CA LEU A 117 -12.34 -0.50 -14.93
C LEU A 117 -13.79 -0.99 -14.81
N ASP A 118 -14.00 -2.30 -14.99
CA ASP A 118 -15.32 -2.92 -14.84
C ASP A 118 -15.94 -2.61 -13.46
N VAL A 119 -17.28 -2.57 -13.38
CA VAL A 119 -18.01 -2.18 -12.17
C VAL A 119 -17.72 -3.10 -10.98
N ASP A 120 -17.61 -4.41 -11.21
CA ASP A 120 -17.29 -5.37 -10.15
C ASP A 120 -15.84 -5.19 -9.71
N LYS A 121 -14.90 -5.06 -10.65
CA LYS A 121 -13.51 -4.77 -10.32
C LYS A 121 -13.36 -3.47 -9.54
N THR A 122 -14.06 -2.41 -9.93
CA THR A 122 -14.07 -1.12 -9.22
C THR A 122 -14.57 -1.26 -7.78
N ARG A 123 -15.57 -2.11 -7.57
CA ARG A 123 -16.14 -2.40 -6.24
C ARG A 123 -15.20 -3.19 -5.35
N PHE A 124 -14.51 -4.19 -5.89
CA PHE A 124 -13.66 -5.11 -5.10
C PHE A 124 -12.23 -4.62 -4.92
N LEU A 125 -11.71 -3.78 -5.83
CA LEU A 125 -10.34 -3.27 -5.79
C LEU A 125 -9.96 -2.69 -4.41
N PRO A 126 -10.75 -1.82 -3.76
CA PRO A 126 -10.37 -1.28 -2.45
C PRO A 126 -10.32 -2.30 -1.32
N ILE A 127 -11.03 -3.43 -1.47
CA ILE A 127 -11.13 -4.50 -0.49
C ILE A 127 -9.94 -5.47 -0.65
N GLU A 128 -9.57 -5.74 -1.90
CA GLU A 128 -8.59 -6.77 -2.25
C GLU A 128 -7.17 -6.25 -2.34
N ASN A 129 -6.99 -4.97 -2.63
CA ASN A 129 -5.67 -4.39 -2.76
C ASN A 129 -5.20 -3.76 -1.43
N PRO A 130 -4.11 -4.26 -0.82
CA PRO A 130 -3.62 -3.79 0.47
C PRO A 130 -3.39 -2.27 0.54
N ARG A 131 -3.03 -1.63 -0.57
CA ARG A 131 -2.81 -0.18 -0.65
C ARG A 131 -4.04 0.64 -0.24
N TYR A 132 -5.23 0.14 -0.55
CA TYR A 132 -6.51 0.82 -0.33
C TYR A 132 -7.31 0.21 0.83
N ASN A 133 -6.88 -0.95 1.34
CA ASN A 133 -7.49 -1.60 2.50
C ASN A 133 -6.76 -1.27 3.81
N TYR A 134 -5.45 -1.04 3.75
CA TYR A 134 -4.60 -0.77 4.92
C TYR A 134 -3.75 0.50 4.75
N TYR A 135 -3.41 1.09 5.89
CA TYR A 135 -2.51 2.25 5.98
C TYR A 135 -1.48 2.02 7.07
N ILE A 136 -0.37 2.76 7.00
CA ILE A 136 0.68 2.77 8.02
C ILE A 136 0.52 4.05 8.85
N HIS A 137 0.28 3.88 10.16
CA HIS A 137 0.27 4.97 11.13
C HIS A 137 1.65 5.08 11.77
N VAL A 138 2.36 6.18 11.54
CA VAL A 138 3.68 6.41 12.12
C VAL A 138 3.56 7.48 13.21
N ASN A 139 3.70 7.06 14.45
CA ASN A 139 3.70 7.96 15.61
C ASN A 139 5.10 8.00 16.23
N ARG A 140 5.26 8.74 17.34
CA ARG A 140 6.55 8.85 18.03
C ARG A 140 7.14 7.48 18.41
N ALA A 141 6.33 6.58 18.96
CA ALA A 141 6.79 5.23 19.31
C ALA A 141 7.29 4.42 18.11
N SER A 142 6.80 4.70 16.89
CA SER A 142 7.30 4.09 15.65
C SER A 142 8.71 4.57 15.28
N LEU A 143 9.10 5.78 15.67
CA LEU A 143 10.42 6.35 15.37
C LEU A 143 11.48 6.06 16.43
N ASP A 144 11.04 5.72 17.65
CA ASP A 144 11.90 5.42 18.80
C ASP A 144 12.30 3.93 18.89
N SER A 145 11.80 3.08 17.97
CA SER A 145 12.02 1.63 17.93
C SER A 145 13.21 1.23 17.07
#